data_AF-A0A917X866-F1
#
_entry.id   AF-A0A917X866-F1
#
_cell.length_a   1.000
_cell.length_b   1.000
_cell.length_c   1.000
_cell.angle_alpha   90.00
_cell.angle_beta   90.00
_cell.angle_gamma   90.00
#
_symmetry.space_group_name_H-M   'P 1'
#
loop_
_entity.id
_entity.type
_entity.pdbx_description
1 polymer ?
#
loop_
_entity_poly.entity_id
_entity_poly.type
_entity_poly.pdbx_seq_one_letter_code
_entity_poly.pdbx_strand_id
1 'polypeptide(L)'
;MGQRTLLRGLTLAVAAVLPLCGPAAVQAAESAAATAVAVCGHTSAQPTLRQGSTGDAAVEAQCELNLATKPSRYTPIAADGSFGPATATRVEEFQRCAGLSVDGVIGPQTWAALNTWSAQPHSCATQGTSGTAQTAVCGHTATRPTLQRGATGTEVEELQCRLNLAMEPFHYPPLTIDGDFGGGTEGRVEEFQSCAGLGTDGVVGPNTWAKLADWSGLDTYCTPPRPAGYPIEGLDTAEYQHPDGAPIDWNAVRDSGVEFATVKATRGLNVTDGYLATDLVAARAAGLAVAPYHFYTGTAPDTGGAQADRFIAAVRATGYTGQRAGDLPPVFDLERMDDGSERCPAYGTVADAQAWLDKVEAAFGRTPVIYTQKSFLDDCLGSTTAFARYPLQLADYRRSITQPPVPDGSTTWTMWQYTDAALFPGLQAPATGDVFNGTQADLDRLANRGTGLTAAPPE
;
A
#
# COMPACT_ATOMS: atom_id res chain seq x y z
N MET A 1 4.42 40.59 64.62
CA MET A 1 3.16 40.10 65.21
C MET A 1 2.83 38.76 64.57
N GLY A 2 2.66 37.69 65.38
CA GLY A 2 2.26 36.32 65.00
C GLY A 2 3.37 35.43 64.38
N GLN A 3 4.21 34.67 65.09
CA GLN A 3 3.98 33.37 65.80
C GLN A 3 3.33 32.29 64.90
N ARG A 4 3.78 31.02 64.73
CA ARG A 4 4.56 30.03 65.52
C ARG A 4 4.95 28.87 64.55
N THR A 5 6.17 28.32 64.52
CA THR A 5 6.77 27.26 65.38
C THR A 5 6.47 25.81 64.95
N LEU A 6 7.53 25.17 64.41
CA LEU A 6 8.06 23.78 64.57
C LEU A 6 7.14 22.54 64.46
N LEU A 7 7.64 21.46 63.84
CA LEU A 7 8.25 20.29 64.53
C LEU A 7 8.55 19.12 63.58
N ARG A 8 9.79 18.61 63.69
CA ARG A 8 10.26 17.19 63.64
C ARG A 8 10.07 16.40 62.32
N GLY A 9 11.01 15.59 61.85
CA GLY A 9 12.24 15.06 62.43
C GLY A 9 12.50 13.64 61.89
N LEU A 10 13.77 13.25 61.92
CA LEU A 10 14.37 11.93 61.72
C LEU A 10 14.60 11.40 60.28
N THR A 11 15.90 11.39 59.97
CA THR A 11 16.64 10.49 59.11
C THR A 11 16.46 9.01 59.48
N LEU A 12 16.36 8.14 58.47
CA LEU A 12 16.88 6.77 58.53
C LEU A 12 17.50 6.42 57.16
N ALA A 13 18.79 6.12 57.18
CA ALA A 13 19.52 5.56 56.05
C ALA A 13 19.22 4.06 55.94
N VAL A 14 18.91 3.59 54.73
CA VAL A 14 18.99 2.17 54.36
C VAL A 14 19.88 2.10 53.13
N ALA A 15 21.04 1.46 53.28
CA ALA A 15 21.93 1.11 52.20
C ALA A 15 21.31 -0.02 51.37
N ALA A 16 21.04 0.24 50.10
CA ALA A 16 20.73 -0.79 49.11
C ALA A 16 21.94 -0.93 48.18
N VAL A 17 22.60 -2.08 48.25
CA VAL A 17 23.62 -2.52 47.30
C VAL A 17 22.89 -2.89 46.00
N LEU A 18 22.83 -1.94 45.07
CA LEU A 18 22.44 -2.19 43.68
C LEU A 18 23.63 -2.81 42.93
N PRO A 19 23.45 -3.82 42.08
CA PRO A 19 24.46 -4.13 41.08
C PRO A 19 24.51 -2.95 40.11
N LEU A 20 25.53 -2.11 40.26
CA LEU A 20 25.86 -1.06 39.30
C LEU A 20 26.26 -1.74 37.98
N CYS A 21 25.29 -2.01 37.11
CA CYS A 21 25.56 -1.78 35.69
C CYS A 21 25.68 -0.26 35.56
N GLY A 22 26.91 0.23 35.60
CA GLY A 22 27.18 1.65 35.44
C GLY A 22 26.65 2.15 34.10
N PRO A 23 26.40 3.47 33.96
CA PRO A 23 26.00 4.09 32.69
C PRO A 23 26.91 3.68 31.53
N ALA A 24 28.18 3.36 31.79
CA ALA A 24 29.13 2.84 30.80
C ALA A 24 28.72 1.50 30.13
N ALA A 25 27.97 0.61 30.80
CA ALA A 25 27.54 -0.66 30.22
C ALA A 25 26.32 -0.50 29.30
N VAL A 26 25.40 0.41 29.66
CA VAL A 26 24.25 0.81 28.82
C VAL A 26 24.74 1.61 27.62
N GLN A 27 25.67 2.53 27.84
CA GLN A 27 26.29 3.34 26.79
C GLN A 27 27.20 2.52 25.86
N ALA A 28 27.80 1.43 26.34
CA ALA A 28 28.56 0.50 25.49
C ALA A 28 27.65 -0.38 24.61
N ALA A 29 26.46 -0.74 25.07
CA ALA A 29 25.48 -1.51 24.29
C ALA A 29 24.78 -0.63 23.23
N GLU A 30 24.38 0.59 23.58
CA GLU A 30 23.88 1.60 22.64
C GLU A 30 24.97 2.03 21.65
N SER A 31 26.21 2.19 22.11
CA SER A 31 27.35 2.47 21.25
C SER A 31 27.63 1.31 20.29
N ALA A 32 27.59 0.05 20.71
CA ALA A 32 27.87 -1.08 19.82
C ALA A 32 26.84 -1.21 18.68
N ALA A 33 25.54 -1.01 18.96
CA ALA A 33 24.48 -1.02 17.95
C ALA A 33 24.58 0.18 17.00
N ALA A 34 24.88 1.38 17.52
CA ALA A 34 25.12 2.57 16.69
C ALA A 34 26.44 2.49 15.89
N THR A 35 27.45 1.75 16.36
CA THR A 35 28.77 1.69 15.71
C THR A 35 28.77 0.79 14.48
N ALA A 36 28.07 -0.34 14.48
CA ALA A 36 28.00 -1.21 13.29
C ALA A 36 27.21 -0.56 12.14
N VAL A 37 26.12 0.12 12.49
CA VAL A 37 25.28 0.90 11.58
C VAL A 37 26.03 2.16 11.05
N ALA A 38 26.93 2.75 11.85
CA ALA A 38 27.82 3.83 11.42
C ALA A 38 29.01 3.39 10.53
N VAL A 39 29.34 2.09 10.46
CA VAL A 39 30.51 1.58 9.72
C VAL A 39 30.25 1.44 8.22
N CYS A 40 29.03 1.09 7.82
CA CYS A 40 28.68 0.90 6.41
C CYS A 40 28.20 2.18 5.69
N GLY A 41 27.96 3.25 6.46
CA GLY A 41 27.41 4.50 5.95
C GLY A 41 25.92 4.39 5.66
N HIS A 42 25.15 5.39 6.06
CA HIS A 42 23.72 5.47 5.78
C HIS A 42 23.45 6.22 4.48
N THR A 43 22.62 5.63 3.63
CA THR A 43 21.83 6.39 2.67
C THR A 43 20.45 6.68 3.27
N SER A 44 19.91 7.89 3.07
CA SER A 44 18.58 8.26 3.58
C SER A 44 17.42 7.59 2.83
N ALA A 45 17.73 6.68 1.90
CA ALA A 45 16.79 5.89 1.15
C ALA A 45 17.38 4.49 1.00
N GLN A 46 16.67 3.47 1.52
CA GLN A 46 16.99 2.05 1.32
C GLN A 46 16.08 1.50 0.20
N PRO A 47 16.39 1.78 -1.09
CA PRO A 47 15.56 1.37 -2.22
C PRO A 47 15.62 -0.14 -2.43
N THR A 48 14.69 -0.65 -3.23
CA THR A 48 14.80 -2.04 -3.69
C THR A 48 16.04 -2.20 -4.57
N LEU A 49 16.96 -3.09 -4.17
CA LEU A 49 18.17 -3.39 -4.93
C LEU A 49 18.11 -4.80 -5.53
N ARG A 50 18.57 -4.92 -6.77
CA ARG A 50 18.65 -6.19 -7.50
C ARG A 50 19.89 -6.19 -8.39
N GLN A 51 20.16 -7.31 -9.06
CA GLN A 51 21.28 -7.39 -9.99
C GLN A 51 21.21 -6.27 -11.05
N GLY A 52 22.29 -5.49 -11.17
CA GLY A 52 22.37 -4.31 -12.02
C GLY A 52 22.14 -2.98 -11.28
N SER A 53 21.63 -2.99 -10.05
CA SER A 53 21.58 -1.80 -9.20
C SER A 53 22.98 -1.27 -8.90
N THR A 54 23.14 0.05 -8.84
CA THR A 54 24.42 0.69 -8.52
C THR A 54 24.23 1.88 -7.57
N GLY A 55 25.33 2.35 -6.98
CA GLY A 55 25.37 3.56 -6.14
C GLY A 55 25.48 3.27 -4.64
N ASP A 56 25.34 4.31 -3.83
CA ASP A 56 25.67 4.28 -2.40
C ASP A 56 24.81 3.28 -1.60
N ALA A 57 23.54 3.10 -1.95
CA ALA A 57 22.70 2.09 -1.32
C ALA A 57 23.20 0.66 -1.59
N ALA A 58 23.77 0.41 -2.77
CA ALA A 58 24.39 -0.89 -3.06
C ALA A 58 25.68 -1.09 -2.25
N VAL A 59 26.47 -0.02 -2.02
CA VAL A 59 27.64 -0.05 -1.13
C VAL A 59 27.22 -0.39 0.31
N GLU A 60 26.19 0.28 0.81
CA GLU A 60 25.60 0.06 2.14
C GLU A 60 25.18 -1.41 2.28
N ALA A 61 24.34 -1.91 1.36
CA ALA A 61 23.83 -3.27 1.42
C ALA A 61 24.94 -4.34 1.35
N GLN A 62 25.94 -4.14 0.49
CA GLN A 62 27.10 -5.04 0.37
C GLN A 62 27.93 -5.07 1.66
N CYS A 63 28.11 -3.91 2.30
CA CYS A 63 28.80 -3.80 3.58
C CYS A 63 28.00 -4.48 4.70
N GLU A 64 26.69 -4.23 4.80
CA GLU A 64 25.82 -4.84 5.80
C GLU A 64 25.73 -6.35 5.64
N LEU A 65 25.67 -6.86 4.40
CA LEU A 65 25.73 -8.30 4.12
C LEU A 65 27.02 -8.93 4.66
N ASN A 66 28.17 -8.25 4.53
CA ASN A 66 29.45 -8.75 5.05
C ASN A 66 29.49 -8.76 6.58
N LEU A 67 28.77 -7.84 7.25
CA LEU A 67 28.67 -7.79 8.71
C LEU A 67 27.60 -8.75 9.25
N ALA A 68 26.49 -8.93 8.54
CA ALA A 68 25.32 -9.67 9.00
C ALA A 68 25.58 -11.16 9.28
N THR A 69 26.63 -11.75 8.69
CA THR A 69 26.98 -13.16 8.90
C THR A 69 28.49 -13.37 9.07
N LYS A 70 28.89 -14.42 9.80
CA LYS A 70 30.29 -14.66 10.14
C LYS A 70 31.19 -14.99 8.92
N PRO A 71 32.33 -14.29 8.72
CA PRO A 71 33.27 -14.53 7.60
C PRO A 71 33.90 -15.92 7.54
N SER A 72 33.87 -16.68 8.65
CA SER A 72 34.36 -18.06 8.69
C SER A 72 33.45 -19.07 7.97
N ARG A 73 32.26 -18.63 7.54
CA ARG A 73 31.24 -19.46 6.87
C ARG A 73 30.76 -18.87 5.54
N TYR A 74 30.79 -17.55 5.40
CA TYR A 74 30.30 -16.83 4.22
C TYR A 74 31.43 -15.99 3.63
N THR A 75 31.68 -16.13 2.33
CA THR A 75 32.75 -15.41 1.64
C THR A 75 32.37 -13.93 1.52
N PRO A 76 33.18 -12.99 2.03
CA PRO A 76 32.90 -11.58 1.88
C PRO A 76 32.86 -11.16 0.41
N ILE A 77 31.95 -10.26 0.08
CA ILE A 77 31.84 -9.62 -1.24
C ILE A 77 32.49 -8.23 -1.22
N ALA A 78 32.90 -7.71 -2.37
CA ALA A 78 33.34 -6.32 -2.47
C ALA A 78 32.16 -5.37 -2.26
N ALA A 79 32.36 -4.31 -1.46
CA ALA A 79 31.41 -3.20 -1.33
C ALA A 79 31.76 -2.11 -2.36
N ASP A 80 31.61 -2.45 -3.63
CA ASP A 80 32.00 -1.63 -4.79
C ASP A 80 30.86 -0.78 -5.37
N GLY A 81 29.67 -0.87 -4.76
CA GLY A 81 28.48 -0.15 -5.21
C GLY A 81 27.91 -0.67 -6.51
N SER A 82 28.30 -1.87 -6.94
CA SER A 82 27.77 -2.56 -8.11
C SER A 82 27.14 -3.88 -7.70
N PHE A 83 25.81 -3.95 -7.75
CA PHE A 83 25.07 -5.17 -7.42
C PHE A 83 25.21 -6.19 -8.56
N GLY A 84 26.31 -6.94 -8.54
CA GLY A 84 26.61 -8.00 -9.50
C GLY A 84 26.09 -9.40 -9.08
N PRO A 85 26.37 -10.44 -9.87
CA PRO A 85 25.98 -11.83 -9.55
C PRO A 85 26.48 -12.32 -8.19
N ALA A 86 27.65 -11.85 -7.75
CA ALA A 86 28.20 -12.18 -6.43
C ALA A 86 27.35 -11.58 -5.29
N THR A 87 26.87 -10.34 -5.45
CA THR A 87 25.96 -9.71 -4.49
C THR A 87 24.61 -10.42 -4.46
N ALA A 88 24.03 -10.76 -5.61
CA ALA A 88 22.78 -11.52 -5.69
C ALA A 88 22.87 -12.87 -4.96
N THR A 89 23.94 -13.63 -5.23
CA THR A 89 24.18 -14.92 -4.54
C THR A 89 24.26 -14.73 -3.03
N ARG A 90 24.96 -13.69 -2.58
CA ARG A 90 25.13 -13.36 -1.17
C ARG A 90 23.82 -12.94 -0.50
N VAL A 91 22.95 -12.23 -1.22
CA VAL A 91 21.60 -11.87 -0.76
C VAL A 91 20.75 -13.11 -0.60
N GLU A 92 20.72 -14.02 -1.57
CA GLU A 92 19.98 -15.27 -1.43
C GLU A 92 20.49 -16.13 -0.26
N GLU A 93 21.80 -16.20 -0.03
CA GLU A 93 22.37 -16.87 1.14
C GLU A 93 21.92 -16.23 2.45
N PHE A 94 21.94 -14.90 2.51
CA PHE A 94 21.46 -14.15 3.65
C PHE A 94 19.95 -14.36 3.87
N GLN A 95 19.14 -14.30 2.82
CA GLN A 95 17.70 -14.55 2.88
C GLN A 95 17.39 -15.97 3.38
N ARG A 96 18.09 -16.99 2.86
CA ARG A 96 18.00 -18.37 3.37
C ARG A 96 18.36 -18.47 4.85
N CYS A 97 19.37 -17.72 5.27
CA CYS A 97 19.86 -17.68 6.66
C CYS A 97 18.87 -16.94 7.58
N ALA A 98 18.31 -15.83 7.12
CA ALA A 98 17.37 -14.98 7.82
C ALA A 98 15.91 -15.49 7.75
N GLY A 99 15.64 -16.55 6.99
CA GLY A 99 14.30 -17.11 6.82
C GLY A 99 13.37 -16.23 5.98
N LEU A 100 13.93 -15.44 5.07
CA LEU A 100 13.22 -14.57 4.14
C LEU A 100 12.94 -15.29 2.82
N SER A 101 12.07 -14.70 1.99
CA SER A 101 11.93 -15.06 0.58
C SER A 101 13.30 -15.00 -0.12
N VAL A 102 13.64 -16.07 -0.84
CA VAL A 102 14.96 -16.23 -1.49
C VAL A 102 14.85 -15.82 -2.95
N ASP A 103 14.75 -14.52 -3.17
CA ASP A 103 14.56 -13.90 -4.48
C ASP A 103 15.82 -13.17 -4.99
N GLY A 104 16.86 -13.05 -4.16
CA GLY A 104 18.10 -12.35 -4.50
C GLY A 104 17.95 -10.83 -4.59
N VAL A 105 16.82 -10.29 -4.12
CA VAL A 105 16.46 -8.87 -4.14
C VAL A 105 16.50 -8.31 -2.71
N ILE A 106 17.19 -7.18 -2.52
CA ILE A 106 17.17 -6.46 -1.25
C ILE A 106 15.98 -5.49 -1.27
N GLY A 107 14.82 -6.04 -0.95
CA GLY A 107 13.61 -5.27 -0.63
C GLY A 107 13.53 -4.88 0.86
N PRO A 108 12.44 -4.23 1.29
CA PRO A 108 12.29 -3.72 2.66
C PRO A 108 12.49 -4.77 3.76
N GLN A 109 12.02 -6.01 3.56
CA GLN A 109 12.22 -7.10 4.52
C GLN A 109 13.70 -7.48 4.66
N THR A 110 14.43 -7.53 3.55
CA THR A 110 15.86 -7.82 3.55
C THR A 110 16.65 -6.66 4.14
N TRP A 111 16.28 -5.41 3.87
CA TRP A 111 16.88 -4.23 4.51
C TRP A 111 16.68 -4.20 6.03
N ALA A 112 15.46 -4.42 6.50
CA ALA A 112 15.18 -4.48 7.93
C ALA A 112 16.00 -5.57 8.64
N ALA A 113 16.12 -6.74 7.99
CA ALA A 113 16.96 -7.82 8.48
C ALA A 113 18.45 -7.45 8.46
N LEU A 114 18.95 -6.81 7.40
CA LEU A 114 20.34 -6.37 7.29
C LEU A 114 20.70 -5.33 8.36
N ASN A 115 19.89 -4.30 8.54
CA ASN A 115 20.05 -3.27 9.56
C ASN A 115 20.18 -3.87 10.97
N THR A 116 19.42 -4.94 11.22
CA THR A 116 19.40 -5.63 12.53
C THR A 116 20.58 -6.58 12.68
N TRP A 117 20.89 -7.37 11.65
CA TRP A 117 21.89 -8.43 11.71
C TRP A 117 23.32 -7.91 11.56
N SER A 118 23.52 -6.77 10.87
CA SER A 118 24.81 -6.11 10.75
C SER A 118 25.36 -5.65 12.11
N ALA A 119 24.49 -5.32 13.05
CA ALA A 119 24.85 -4.98 14.43
C ALA A 119 25.26 -6.18 15.29
N GLN A 120 24.76 -7.38 14.99
CA GLN A 120 25.10 -8.63 15.68
C GLN A 120 25.24 -9.79 14.69
N PRO A 121 26.47 -10.16 14.27
CA PRO A 121 26.68 -11.16 13.23
C PRO A 121 26.20 -12.56 13.62
N HIS A 122 25.29 -13.14 12.82
CA HIS A 122 24.71 -14.46 13.07
C HIS A 122 25.40 -15.58 12.28
N SER A 123 25.13 -16.83 12.68
CA SER A 123 25.53 -18.03 11.95
C SER A 123 24.36 -19.00 11.87
N CYS A 124 23.90 -19.29 10.66
CA CYS A 124 22.80 -20.23 10.44
C CYS A 124 23.30 -21.66 10.24
N ALA A 125 22.54 -22.62 10.78
CA ALA A 125 22.58 -24.00 10.32
C ALA A 125 21.68 -24.09 9.06
N THR A 126 22.13 -24.79 8.03
CA THR A 126 21.30 -25.05 6.87
C THR A 126 20.00 -25.77 7.29
N GLN A 127 18.86 -25.10 7.06
CA GLN A 127 17.44 -25.52 7.13
C GLN A 127 16.64 -25.24 8.43
N GLY A 128 15.51 -24.51 8.27
CA GLY A 128 14.44 -24.40 9.27
C GLY A 128 13.18 -23.68 8.72
N THR A 129 12.00 -24.25 8.97
CA THR A 129 10.64 -23.89 8.47
C THR A 129 10.06 -22.56 9.03
N SER A 130 9.13 -21.92 8.31
CA SER A 130 8.55 -20.58 8.58
C SER A 130 8.04 -20.29 10.00
N GLY A 131 7.60 -21.29 10.77
CA GLY A 131 7.13 -21.09 12.15
C GLY A 131 8.22 -20.69 13.16
N THR A 132 9.49 -21.04 12.88
CA THR A 132 10.64 -20.63 13.71
C THR A 132 11.25 -19.28 13.28
N ALA A 133 10.84 -18.73 12.13
CA ALA A 133 11.40 -17.52 11.55
C ALA A 133 10.90 -16.23 12.23
N GLN A 134 9.60 -16.13 12.54
CA GLN A 134 9.03 -14.93 13.19
C GLN A 134 9.61 -14.67 14.59
N THR A 135 9.86 -15.73 15.37
CA THR A 135 10.47 -15.65 16.71
C THR A 135 11.91 -15.15 16.66
N ALA A 136 12.61 -15.36 15.54
CA ALA A 136 13.96 -14.87 15.32
C ALA A 136 13.99 -13.41 14.81
N VAL A 137 12.90 -12.93 14.17
CA VAL A 137 12.81 -11.57 13.60
C VAL A 137 12.27 -10.55 14.61
N CYS A 138 11.14 -10.84 15.26
CA CYS A 138 10.49 -9.90 16.20
C CYS A 138 10.59 -10.31 17.67
N GLY A 139 11.27 -11.43 17.97
CA GLY A 139 11.23 -12.04 19.30
C GLY A 139 9.90 -12.77 19.60
N HIS A 140 9.87 -13.43 20.75
CA HIS A 140 8.65 -14.04 21.29
C HIS A 140 8.64 -13.92 22.82
N THR A 141 7.76 -13.08 23.34
CA THR A 141 7.41 -13.08 24.76
C THR A 141 6.40 -14.20 25.02
N ALA A 142 6.64 -15.04 26.03
CA ALA A 142 5.74 -16.16 26.35
C ALA A 142 4.38 -15.69 26.91
N THR A 143 4.30 -14.42 27.32
CA THR A 143 3.21 -13.83 28.08
C THR A 143 2.10 -13.24 27.21
N ARG A 144 2.43 -12.67 26.03
CA ARG A 144 1.51 -11.96 25.10
C ARG A 144 0.30 -11.33 25.83
N PRO A 145 0.57 -10.39 26.77
CA PRO A 145 -0.46 -9.81 27.60
C PRO A 145 -1.38 -8.90 26.79
N THR A 146 -2.46 -8.46 27.44
CA THR A 146 -3.27 -7.38 26.87
C THR A 146 -2.46 -6.08 26.85
N LEU A 147 -2.23 -5.52 25.66
CA LEU A 147 -1.56 -4.24 25.48
C LEU A 147 -2.54 -3.16 25.03
N GLN A 148 -2.33 -1.94 25.49
CA GLN A 148 -3.09 -0.75 25.12
C GLN A 148 -2.22 0.48 25.37
N ARG A 149 -2.70 1.67 24.94
CA ARG A 149 -1.97 2.93 25.11
C ARG A 149 -1.43 3.11 26.54
N GLY A 150 -0.14 3.44 26.62
CA GLY A 150 0.62 3.59 27.87
C GLY A 150 1.34 2.33 28.35
N ALA A 151 1.13 1.18 27.71
CA ALA A 151 1.99 0.00 27.92
C ALA A 151 3.41 0.25 27.39
N THR A 152 4.41 -0.36 28.03
CA THR A 152 5.81 -0.27 27.60
C THR A 152 6.55 -1.60 27.74
N GLY A 153 7.68 -1.75 27.04
CA GLY A 153 8.61 -2.88 27.19
C GLY A 153 8.63 -3.86 26.01
N THR A 154 9.27 -5.01 26.22
CA THR A 154 9.59 -6.00 25.18
C THR A 154 8.38 -6.55 24.42
N GLU A 155 7.23 -6.65 25.09
CA GLU A 155 5.97 -7.07 24.49
C GLU A 155 5.44 -6.05 23.47
N VAL A 156 5.71 -4.76 23.71
CA VAL A 156 5.34 -3.68 22.79
C VAL A 156 6.31 -3.64 21.61
N GLU A 157 7.60 -3.89 21.81
CA GLU A 157 8.58 -4.03 20.72
C GLU A 157 8.20 -5.19 19.78
N GLU A 158 7.81 -6.35 20.35
CA GLU A 158 7.31 -7.50 19.59
C GLU A 158 6.07 -7.11 18.77
N LEU A 159 5.12 -6.40 19.39
CA LEU A 159 3.91 -5.92 18.71
C LEU A 159 4.25 -5.00 17.54
N GLN A 160 5.07 -3.96 17.76
CA GLN A 160 5.45 -2.97 16.74
C GLN A 160 6.15 -3.64 15.56
N CYS A 161 7.08 -4.56 15.84
CA CYS A 161 7.75 -5.34 14.80
C CYS A 161 6.77 -6.20 14.00
N ARG A 162 5.88 -6.94 14.68
CA ARG A 162 4.91 -7.80 13.99
C ARG A 162 3.87 -7.01 13.19
N LEU A 163 3.46 -5.83 13.67
CA LEU A 163 2.61 -4.91 12.91
C LEU A 163 3.34 -4.41 11.66
N ASN A 164 4.62 -4.06 11.74
CA ASN A 164 5.41 -3.68 10.56
C ASN A 164 5.56 -4.83 9.55
N LEU A 165 5.54 -6.09 9.99
CA LEU A 165 5.52 -7.25 9.09
C LEU A 165 4.13 -7.50 8.46
N ALA A 166 3.05 -7.27 9.20
CA ALA A 166 1.69 -7.55 8.75
C ALA A 166 1.06 -6.44 7.88
N MET A 167 1.72 -5.28 7.78
CA MET A 167 1.17 -4.05 7.22
C MET A 167 2.08 -3.57 6.11
N GLU A 168 1.49 -3.21 4.97
CA GLU A 168 2.25 -2.83 3.78
C GLU A 168 3.00 -1.49 4.03
N PRO A 169 4.32 -1.44 3.86
CA PRO A 169 5.13 -0.30 4.30
C PRO A 169 4.93 0.99 3.50
N PHE A 170 4.44 0.93 2.26
CA PHE A 170 4.14 2.11 1.45
C PHE A 170 2.91 2.87 1.98
N HIS A 171 1.85 2.17 2.37
CA HIS A 171 0.62 2.78 2.89
C HIS A 171 0.62 2.96 4.41
N TYR A 172 1.39 2.14 5.11
CA TYR A 172 1.47 2.14 6.57
C TYR A 172 2.93 2.34 7.00
N PRO A 173 3.41 3.61 7.04
CA PRO A 173 4.79 3.92 7.39
C PRO A 173 5.24 3.14 8.62
N PRO A 174 6.39 2.45 8.59
CA PRO A 174 6.78 1.57 9.68
C PRO A 174 6.78 2.29 11.03
N LEU A 175 6.19 1.65 12.04
CA LEU A 175 6.31 2.10 13.42
C LEU A 175 7.78 2.08 13.82
N THR A 176 8.20 3.09 14.58
CA THR A 176 9.42 2.98 15.37
C THR A 176 9.24 1.85 16.38
N ILE A 177 10.20 0.94 16.46
CA ILE A 177 10.23 -0.13 17.46
C ILE A 177 10.97 0.44 18.68
N ASP A 178 10.25 1.16 19.52
CA ASP A 178 10.77 1.85 20.72
C ASP A 178 10.27 1.23 22.02
N GLY A 179 9.36 0.25 21.94
CA GLY A 179 8.76 -0.37 23.10
C GLY A 179 7.73 0.50 23.81
N ASP A 180 7.29 1.61 23.21
CA ASP A 180 6.29 2.51 23.78
C ASP A 180 4.96 2.39 23.02
N PHE A 181 3.89 2.01 23.74
CA PHE A 181 2.54 1.95 23.16
C PHE A 181 1.93 3.36 23.17
N GLY A 182 2.42 4.22 22.28
CA GLY A 182 1.93 5.56 22.05
C GLY A 182 0.73 5.63 21.10
N GLY A 183 0.38 6.84 20.67
CA GLY A 183 -0.74 7.06 19.74
C GLY A 183 -0.53 6.45 18.36
N GLY A 184 0.71 6.39 17.86
CA GLY A 184 1.02 5.74 16.59
C GLY A 184 0.81 4.22 16.64
N THR A 185 1.30 3.56 17.70
CA THR A 185 1.08 2.13 17.94
C THR A 185 -0.41 1.80 18.08
N GLU A 186 -1.19 2.62 18.79
CA GLU A 186 -2.64 2.45 18.90
C GLU A 186 -3.34 2.55 17.55
N GLY A 187 -3.05 3.61 16.77
CA GLY A 187 -3.60 3.76 15.42
C GLY A 187 -3.29 2.57 14.52
N ARG A 188 -2.05 2.05 14.58
CA ARG A 188 -1.66 0.86 13.82
C ARG A 188 -2.39 -0.42 14.26
N VAL A 189 -2.66 -0.56 15.55
CA VAL A 189 -3.47 -1.68 16.06
C VAL A 189 -4.90 -1.58 15.54
N GLU A 190 -5.50 -0.39 15.56
CA GLU A 190 -6.85 -0.15 15.03
C GLU A 190 -6.92 -0.46 13.51
N GLU A 191 -5.92 -0.03 12.74
CA GLU A 191 -5.77 -0.34 11.32
C GLU A 191 -5.70 -1.85 11.08
N PHE A 192 -4.80 -2.54 11.77
CA PHE A 192 -4.65 -3.99 11.69
C PHE A 192 -5.94 -4.72 12.08
N GLN A 193 -6.58 -4.33 13.19
CA GLN A 193 -7.84 -4.93 13.65
C GLN A 193 -8.95 -4.76 12.61
N SER A 194 -9.06 -3.57 12.02
CA SER A 194 -10.04 -3.29 10.96
C SER A 194 -9.81 -4.21 9.76
N CYS A 195 -8.58 -4.31 9.26
CA CYS A 195 -8.21 -5.21 8.17
C CYS A 195 -8.47 -6.68 8.48
N ALA A 196 -8.15 -7.09 9.70
CA ALA A 196 -8.21 -8.48 10.09
C ALA A 196 -9.63 -8.95 10.48
N GLY A 197 -10.64 -8.07 10.33
CA GLY A 197 -12.04 -8.36 10.65
C GLY A 197 -12.31 -8.51 12.15
N LEU A 198 -11.50 -7.85 12.98
CA LEU A 198 -11.63 -7.84 14.43
C LEU A 198 -12.47 -6.63 14.89
N GLY A 199 -12.92 -6.64 16.13
CA GLY A 199 -13.43 -5.42 16.76
C GLY A 199 -12.30 -4.39 16.84
N THR A 200 -12.51 -3.21 16.26
CA THR A 200 -11.55 -2.10 16.28
C THR A 200 -11.67 -1.34 17.59
N ASP A 201 -10.85 -1.71 18.56
CA ASP A 201 -10.83 -1.11 19.90
C ASP A 201 -9.45 -0.57 20.32
N GLY A 202 -8.43 -0.74 19.47
CA GLY A 202 -7.06 -0.29 19.75
C GLY A 202 -6.34 -1.12 20.82
N VAL A 203 -6.96 -2.21 21.29
CA VAL A 203 -6.44 -3.07 22.36
C VAL A 203 -5.94 -4.39 21.80
N VAL A 204 -4.71 -4.74 22.11
CA VAL A 204 -4.11 -6.01 21.68
C VAL A 204 -4.45 -7.10 22.67
N GLY A 205 -5.62 -7.72 22.49
CA GLY A 205 -6.05 -8.90 23.21
C GLY A 205 -5.60 -10.23 22.55
N PRO A 206 -6.00 -11.39 23.12
CA PRO A 206 -5.64 -12.70 22.59
C PRO A 206 -6.01 -12.92 21.12
N ASN A 207 -7.14 -12.35 20.66
CA ASN A 207 -7.57 -12.45 19.26
C ASN A 207 -6.65 -11.66 18.33
N THR A 208 -6.28 -10.42 18.72
CA THR A 208 -5.33 -9.59 17.96
C THR A 208 -3.97 -10.28 17.86
N TRP A 209 -3.45 -10.82 18.97
CA TRP A 209 -2.18 -11.56 18.98
C TRP A 209 -2.19 -12.80 18.08
N ALA A 210 -3.25 -13.61 18.17
CA ALA A 210 -3.37 -14.81 17.35
C ALA A 210 -3.40 -14.47 15.86
N LYS A 211 -4.16 -13.42 15.50
CA LYS A 211 -4.30 -12.98 14.12
C LYS A 211 -3.02 -12.36 13.57
N LEU A 212 -2.31 -11.59 14.39
CA LEU A 212 -1.04 -10.98 14.02
C LEU A 212 0.05 -12.03 13.80
N ALA A 213 0.08 -13.10 14.60
CA ALA A 213 1.00 -14.22 14.40
C ALA A 213 0.73 -14.99 13.09
N ASP A 214 -0.54 -15.19 12.74
CA ASP A 214 -0.96 -15.81 11.47
C ASP A 214 -0.57 -14.95 10.27
N TRP A 215 -0.91 -13.65 10.30
CA TRP A 215 -0.68 -12.72 9.19
C TRP A 215 0.78 -12.37 8.96
N SER A 216 1.57 -12.15 10.01
CA SER A 216 3.02 -11.92 9.89
C SER A 216 3.82 -13.11 9.33
N GLY A 217 3.16 -14.23 9.02
CA GLY A 217 3.76 -15.45 8.44
C GLY A 217 3.29 -15.76 7.02
N LEU A 218 2.35 -14.96 6.51
CA LEU A 218 1.82 -15.03 5.16
C LEU A 218 2.29 -13.79 4.40
N ASP A 219 2.53 -13.90 3.09
CA ASP A 219 2.77 -12.73 2.22
C ASP A 219 1.43 -12.03 1.93
N THR A 220 0.74 -11.63 2.99
CA THR A 220 -0.60 -11.05 2.96
C THR A 220 -0.61 -9.80 3.82
N TYR A 221 -0.72 -8.64 3.18
CA TYR A 221 -0.76 -7.35 3.85
C TYR A 221 -2.19 -6.92 4.18
N CYS A 222 -2.34 -6.13 5.24
CA CYS A 222 -3.57 -5.43 5.58
C CYS A 222 -3.98 -4.44 4.48
N THR A 223 -4.93 -4.84 3.64
CA THR A 223 -5.62 -3.97 2.71
C THR A 223 -6.81 -3.31 3.44
N PRO A 224 -7.07 -2.01 3.29
CA PRO A 224 -8.25 -1.40 3.89
C PRO A 224 -9.49 -2.22 3.50
N PRO A 225 -10.33 -2.66 4.45
CA PRO A 225 -11.47 -3.50 4.10
C PRO A 225 -12.51 -2.66 3.37
N ARG A 226 -13.21 -3.34 2.46
CA ARG A 226 -14.33 -2.78 1.70
C ARG A 226 -15.32 -2.06 2.61
N PRO A 227 -15.75 -0.83 2.27
CA PRO A 227 -16.73 -0.09 3.03
C PRO A 227 -18.03 -0.87 3.24
N ALA A 228 -18.52 -0.89 4.49
CA ALA A 228 -19.76 -1.58 4.83
C ALA A 228 -20.97 -0.97 4.12
N GLY A 229 -21.89 -1.80 3.66
CA GLY A 229 -23.11 -1.36 2.96
C GLY A 229 -22.97 -1.31 1.43
N TYR A 230 -21.78 -1.53 0.87
CA TYR A 230 -21.54 -1.55 -0.57
C TYR A 230 -21.06 -2.95 -0.99
N PRO A 231 -21.95 -3.84 -1.46
CA PRO A 231 -21.61 -5.24 -1.73
C PRO A 231 -20.90 -5.45 -3.07
N ILE A 232 -20.93 -4.45 -3.95
CA ILE A 232 -20.38 -4.53 -5.30
C ILE A 232 -19.00 -3.86 -5.30
N GLU A 233 -17.98 -4.69 -5.46
CA GLU A 233 -16.57 -4.30 -5.41
C GLU A 233 -15.95 -4.24 -6.80
N GLY A 234 -15.02 -3.31 -6.95
CA GLY A 234 -14.24 -3.11 -8.15
C GLY A 234 -12.81 -2.72 -7.82
N LEU A 235 -12.04 -2.50 -8.86
CA LEU A 235 -10.68 -2.02 -8.80
C LEU A 235 -10.35 -1.21 -10.04
N ASP A 236 -9.26 -0.46 -10.01
CA ASP A 236 -8.61 0.06 -11.19
C ASP A 236 -7.14 -0.32 -11.31
N THR A 237 -6.68 -0.49 -12.55
CA THR A 237 -5.31 -0.92 -12.86
C THR A 237 -4.64 -0.03 -13.89
N ALA A 238 -3.32 -0.06 -13.85
CA ALA A 238 -2.41 0.47 -14.83
C ALA A 238 -1.23 -0.50 -15.01
N GLU A 239 -0.22 -0.10 -15.77
CA GLU A 239 1.04 -0.83 -15.91
C GLU A 239 1.72 -1.19 -14.57
N TYR A 240 1.44 -0.45 -13.50
CA TYR A 240 2.05 -0.65 -12.17
C TYR A 240 1.60 -1.96 -11.49
N GLN A 241 0.46 -2.52 -11.89
CA GLN A 241 -0.03 -3.80 -11.36
C GLN A 241 0.64 -5.03 -12.01
N HIS A 242 1.62 -4.81 -12.90
CA HIS A 242 2.42 -5.85 -13.55
C HIS A 242 3.89 -5.76 -13.15
N PRO A 243 4.25 -5.99 -11.86
CA PRO A 243 5.64 -5.96 -11.43
C PRO A 243 6.46 -6.96 -12.25
N ASP A 244 7.59 -6.50 -12.80
CA ASP A 244 8.45 -7.28 -13.71
C ASP A 244 7.72 -7.89 -14.93
N GLY A 245 6.60 -7.28 -15.33
CA GLY A 245 5.77 -7.73 -16.44
C GLY A 245 4.87 -8.93 -16.11
N ALA A 246 4.66 -9.19 -14.82
CA ALA A 246 3.84 -10.29 -14.37
C ALA A 246 2.35 -10.08 -14.74
N PRO A 247 1.67 -11.11 -15.30
CA PRO A 247 0.29 -10.96 -15.72
C PRO A 247 -0.69 -10.92 -14.55
N ILE A 248 -1.82 -10.26 -14.76
CA ILE A 248 -2.99 -10.33 -13.87
C ILE A 248 -3.85 -11.55 -14.24
N ASP A 249 -4.14 -12.41 -13.26
CA ASP A 249 -5.13 -13.47 -13.42
C ASP A 249 -6.55 -12.93 -13.20
N TRP A 250 -7.15 -12.43 -14.27
CA TRP A 250 -8.48 -11.83 -14.23
C TRP A 250 -9.60 -12.82 -13.85
N ASN A 251 -9.42 -14.14 -14.02
CA ASN A 251 -10.40 -15.11 -13.53
C ASN A 251 -10.33 -15.22 -12.00
N ALA A 252 -9.13 -15.27 -11.43
CA ALA A 252 -8.97 -15.23 -9.98
C ALA A 252 -9.53 -13.93 -9.37
N VAL A 253 -9.35 -12.80 -10.08
CA VAL A 253 -9.98 -11.52 -9.69
C VAL A 253 -11.51 -11.66 -9.68
N ARG A 254 -12.11 -12.17 -10.77
CA ARG A 254 -13.57 -12.39 -10.82
C ARG A 254 -14.05 -13.31 -9.71
N ASP A 255 -13.38 -14.43 -9.51
CA ASP A 255 -13.75 -15.47 -8.54
C ASP A 255 -13.63 -14.98 -7.09
N SER A 256 -12.82 -13.95 -6.84
CA SER A 256 -12.75 -13.27 -5.54
C SER A 256 -14.00 -12.44 -5.20
N GLY A 257 -14.89 -12.22 -6.17
CA GLY A 257 -16.13 -11.45 -6.01
C GLY A 257 -16.08 -10.03 -6.59
N VAL A 258 -14.98 -9.65 -7.24
CA VAL A 258 -14.87 -8.37 -7.97
C VAL A 258 -15.81 -8.39 -9.18
N GLU A 259 -16.60 -7.33 -9.34
CA GLU A 259 -17.66 -7.22 -10.36
C GLU A 259 -17.29 -6.27 -11.50
N PHE A 260 -16.42 -5.29 -11.25
CA PHE A 260 -15.98 -4.32 -12.25
C PHE A 260 -14.49 -3.97 -12.14
N ALA A 261 -13.91 -3.53 -13.26
CA ALA A 261 -12.55 -3.02 -13.30
C ALA A 261 -12.45 -1.81 -14.22
N THR A 262 -11.68 -0.80 -13.84
CA THR A 262 -11.24 0.24 -14.79
C THR A 262 -9.76 0.05 -15.14
N VAL A 263 -9.40 0.26 -16.40
CA VAL A 263 -8.05 -0.02 -16.91
C VAL A 263 -7.49 1.24 -17.55
N LYS A 264 -6.29 1.65 -17.16
CA LYS A 264 -5.63 2.82 -17.73
C LYS A 264 -5.49 2.63 -19.22
N ALA A 265 -5.91 3.62 -20.00
CA ALA A 265 -5.76 3.59 -21.44
C ALA A 265 -4.69 4.56 -21.92
N THR A 266 -4.77 5.81 -21.48
CA THR A 266 -3.89 6.87 -21.97
C THR A 266 -3.62 7.92 -20.92
N ARG A 267 -2.53 8.65 -21.09
CA ARG A 267 -2.18 9.86 -20.33
C ARG A 267 -1.65 10.92 -21.29
N GLY A 268 -2.19 12.13 -21.23
CA GLY A 268 -1.76 13.20 -22.13
C GLY A 268 -1.91 12.81 -23.61
N LEU A 269 -1.05 13.36 -24.47
CA LEU A 269 -0.99 12.94 -25.88
C LEU A 269 -0.08 11.75 -26.16
N ASN A 270 0.84 11.43 -25.25
CA ASN A 270 2.03 10.64 -25.59
C ASN A 270 2.08 9.25 -24.96
N VAL A 271 1.23 8.95 -23.98
CA VAL A 271 1.26 7.66 -23.27
C VAL A 271 0.01 6.86 -23.61
N THR A 272 0.23 5.63 -24.06
CA THR A 272 -0.76 4.54 -23.98
C THR A 272 -0.22 3.55 -22.98
N ASP A 273 -1.07 3.12 -22.06
CA ASP A 273 -0.71 2.08 -21.10
C ASP A 273 -0.39 0.77 -21.85
N GLY A 274 0.73 0.14 -21.50
CA GLY A 274 1.22 -1.06 -22.17
C GLY A 274 0.26 -2.25 -22.05
N TYR A 275 -0.59 -2.27 -21.03
CA TYR A 275 -1.50 -3.38 -20.71
C TYR A 275 -2.96 -3.09 -21.08
N LEU A 276 -3.28 -1.90 -21.60
CA LEU A 276 -4.64 -1.57 -22.06
C LEU A 276 -5.24 -2.67 -22.95
N ALA A 277 -4.48 -3.14 -23.95
CA ALA A 277 -4.98 -4.10 -24.93
C ALA A 277 -5.12 -5.52 -24.36
N THR A 278 -4.35 -5.88 -23.33
CA THR A 278 -4.40 -7.20 -22.68
C THR A 278 -5.45 -7.22 -21.58
N ASP A 279 -5.39 -6.26 -20.66
CA ASP A 279 -6.16 -6.26 -19.43
C ASP A 279 -7.62 -5.94 -19.68
N LEU A 280 -7.92 -4.91 -20.48
CA LEU A 280 -9.31 -4.54 -20.77
C LEU A 280 -10.05 -5.68 -21.50
N VAL A 281 -9.34 -6.47 -22.30
CA VAL A 281 -9.91 -7.63 -23.01
C VAL A 281 -10.03 -8.82 -22.07
N ALA A 282 -8.99 -9.13 -21.29
CA ALA A 282 -8.97 -10.26 -20.37
C ALA A 282 -9.95 -10.10 -19.20
N ALA A 283 -10.02 -8.92 -18.57
CA ALA A 283 -10.99 -8.60 -17.53
C ALA A 283 -12.43 -8.77 -18.03
N ARG A 284 -12.72 -8.28 -19.24
CA ARG A 284 -14.03 -8.48 -19.87
C ARG A 284 -14.32 -9.96 -20.12
N ALA A 285 -13.35 -10.71 -20.62
CA ALA A 285 -13.49 -12.13 -20.91
C ALA A 285 -13.71 -12.97 -19.64
N ALA A 286 -13.11 -12.57 -18.51
CA ALA A 286 -13.37 -13.13 -17.19
C ALA A 286 -14.76 -12.75 -16.63
N GLY A 287 -15.51 -11.88 -17.31
CA GLY A 287 -16.87 -11.50 -16.92
C GLY A 287 -16.95 -10.28 -16.01
N LEU A 288 -15.89 -9.48 -15.88
CA LEU A 288 -15.96 -8.17 -15.21
C LEU A 288 -16.61 -7.12 -16.12
N ALA A 289 -17.31 -6.16 -15.52
CA ALA A 289 -17.73 -4.95 -16.21
C ALA A 289 -16.53 -4.03 -16.33
N VAL A 290 -16.21 -3.53 -17.52
CA VAL A 290 -14.92 -2.87 -17.77
C VAL A 290 -15.05 -1.47 -18.35
N ALA A 291 -14.22 -0.55 -17.88
CA ALA A 291 -14.05 0.78 -18.46
C ALA A 291 -12.57 1.11 -18.71
N PRO A 292 -12.21 1.70 -19.87
CA PRO A 292 -10.92 2.35 -20.03
C PRO A 292 -10.96 3.74 -19.38
N TYR A 293 -9.83 4.17 -18.78
CA TYR A 293 -9.70 5.53 -18.24
C TYR A 293 -8.57 6.35 -18.88
N HIS A 294 -8.69 7.67 -18.81
CA HIS A 294 -7.71 8.62 -19.32
C HIS A 294 -7.25 9.58 -18.24
N PHE A 295 -5.96 9.56 -17.91
CA PHE A 295 -5.32 10.50 -16.99
C PHE A 295 -5.07 11.84 -17.72
N TYR A 296 -5.75 12.89 -17.28
CA TYR A 296 -5.67 14.20 -17.89
C TYR A 296 -4.43 15.00 -17.43
N THR A 297 -3.68 15.56 -18.38
CA THR A 297 -2.49 16.38 -18.07
C THR A 297 -2.65 17.88 -18.38
N GLY A 298 -3.68 18.25 -19.15
CA GLY A 298 -4.11 19.62 -19.47
C GLY A 298 -3.20 20.57 -20.27
N THR A 299 -2.05 20.23 -20.83
CA THR A 299 -1.19 21.25 -21.49
C THR A 299 -1.67 21.68 -22.87
N ALA A 300 -1.25 22.84 -23.39
CA ALA A 300 -1.20 23.06 -24.83
C ALA A 300 0.15 22.52 -25.35
N PRO A 301 0.23 21.77 -26.46
CA PRO A 301 -0.84 21.48 -27.43
C PRO A 301 -1.85 20.37 -27.04
N ASP A 302 -1.63 19.69 -25.92
CA ASP A 302 -2.45 18.61 -25.32
C ASP A 302 -3.85 19.05 -24.82
N THR A 303 -4.59 19.84 -25.60
CA THR A 303 -5.96 20.25 -25.23
C THR A 303 -6.84 19.03 -24.91
N GLY A 304 -7.87 19.18 -24.08
CA GLY A 304 -8.84 18.14 -23.76
C GLY A 304 -9.44 17.52 -25.01
N GLY A 305 -9.72 18.32 -26.04
CA GLY A 305 -10.17 17.81 -27.34
C GLY A 305 -9.15 16.92 -28.07
N ALA A 306 -7.84 17.21 -27.96
CA ALA A 306 -6.76 16.42 -28.55
C ALA A 306 -6.47 15.16 -27.72
N GLN A 307 -6.50 15.26 -26.39
CA GLN A 307 -6.40 14.12 -25.49
C GLN A 307 -7.58 13.15 -25.66
N ALA A 308 -8.79 13.67 -25.91
CA ALA A 308 -9.95 12.85 -26.26
C ALA A 308 -9.75 12.10 -27.58
N ASP A 309 -9.23 12.73 -28.64
CA ASP A 309 -8.90 12.02 -29.90
C ASP A 309 -7.94 10.86 -29.65
N ARG A 310 -6.90 11.11 -28.85
CA ARG A 310 -5.89 10.11 -28.51
C ARG A 310 -6.49 8.94 -27.74
N PHE A 311 -7.30 9.23 -26.72
CA PHE A 311 -8.00 8.23 -25.92
C PHE A 311 -8.95 7.41 -26.78
N ILE A 312 -9.81 8.05 -27.57
CA ILE A 312 -10.77 7.38 -28.46
C ILE A 312 -10.05 6.44 -29.42
N ALA A 313 -8.94 6.88 -30.03
CA ALA A 313 -8.16 6.05 -30.95
C ALA A 313 -7.55 4.83 -30.25
N ALA A 314 -6.92 5.00 -29.08
CA ALA A 314 -6.32 3.92 -28.31
C ALA A 314 -7.36 2.88 -27.88
N VAL A 315 -8.48 3.37 -27.34
CA VAL A 315 -9.55 2.53 -26.81
C VAL A 315 -10.25 1.76 -27.92
N ARG A 316 -10.56 2.38 -29.06
CA ARG A 316 -11.18 1.69 -30.20
C ARG A 316 -10.28 0.59 -30.78
N ALA A 317 -8.96 0.74 -30.69
CA ALA A 317 -8.02 -0.30 -31.15
C ALA A 317 -8.12 -1.60 -30.33
N THR A 318 -8.60 -1.55 -29.09
CA THR A 318 -8.90 -2.74 -28.27
C THR A 318 -10.22 -3.43 -28.65
N GLY A 319 -11.00 -2.82 -29.56
CA GLY A 319 -12.36 -3.21 -29.87
C GLY A 319 -13.38 -2.78 -28.82
N TYR A 320 -13.04 -1.96 -27.82
CA TYR A 320 -13.99 -1.34 -26.90
C TYR A 320 -14.95 -0.41 -27.67
N THR A 321 -16.24 -0.51 -27.35
CA THR A 321 -17.31 0.23 -28.07
C THR A 321 -18.10 1.15 -27.16
N GLY A 322 -18.06 0.92 -25.85
CA GLY A 322 -18.95 1.57 -24.88
C GLY A 322 -20.39 1.07 -24.97
N GLN A 323 -20.75 0.22 -25.94
CA GLN A 323 -22.14 -0.21 -26.17
C GLN A 323 -22.33 -1.73 -25.98
N ARG A 324 -21.26 -2.50 -26.10
CA ARG A 324 -21.27 -3.96 -25.88
C ARG A 324 -21.60 -4.28 -24.41
N ALA A 325 -22.31 -5.39 -24.20
CA ALA A 325 -22.54 -5.91 -22.85
C ALA A 325 -21.20 -6.14 -22.12
N GLY A 326 -21.11 -5.62 -20.90
CA GLY A 326 -19.89 -5.56 -20.10
C GLY A 326 -19.05 -4.30 -20.30
N ASP A 327 -19.35 -3.43 -21.27
CA ASP A 327 -18.67 -2.11 -21.38
C ASP A 327 -19.38 -1.11 -20.45
N LEU A 328 -18.69 -0.72 -19.36
CA LEU A 328 -19.03 0.48 -18.56
C LEU A 328 -18.64 1.75 -19.33
N PRO A 329 -19.22 2.94 -19.06
CA PRO A 329 -18.81 4.16 -19.73
C PRO A 329 -17.32 4.48 -19.54
N PRO A 330 -16.67 5.16 -20.51
CA PRO A 330 -15.28 5.59 -20.34
C PRO A 330 -15.10 6.52 -19.14
N VAL A 331 -13.95 6.43 -18.47
CA VAL A 331 -13.65 7.25 -17.28
C VAL A 331 -12.68 8.38 -17.63
N PHE A 332 -12.99 9.59 -17.20
CA PHE A 332 -12.13 10.76 -17.29
C PHE A 332 -11.51 11.04 -15.93
N ASP A 333 -10.20 10.83 -15.83
CA ASP A 333 -9.46 11.02 -14.59
C ASP A 333 -8.95 12.47 -14.50
N LEU A 334 -9.55 13.20 -13.56
CA LEU A 334 -9.30 14.59 -13.24
C LEU A 334 -8.73 14.69 -11.83
N GLU A 335 -7.42 14.72 -11.73
CA GLU A 335 -6.72 14.78 -10.45
C GLU A 335 -5.49 15.70 -10.43
N ARG A 336 -4.86 15.77 -9.25
CA ARG A 336 -3.64 16.56 -9.02
C ARG A 336 -2.47 15.96 -9.79
N MET A 337 -1.39 16.73 -9.91
CA MET A 337 -0.16 16.21 -10.51
C MET A 337 0.36 15.01 -9.69
N ASP A 338 0.68 13.90 -10.37
CA ASP A 338 1.28 12.69 -9.82
C ASP A 338 2.82 12.75 -9.75
N ASP A 339 3.39 13.96 -9.84
CA ASP A 339 4.82 14.22 -9.68
C ASP A 339 5.24 14.34 -8.20
N GLY A 340 4.36 13.93 -7.28
CA GLY A 340 4.53 14.02 -5.82
C GLY A 340 4.35 15.44 -5.26
N SER A 341 4.04 16.44 -6.10
CA SER A 341 3.84 17.81 -5.61
C SER A 341 2.42 18.09 -5.12
N GLU A 342 1.46 17.21 -5.43
CA GLU A 342 0.02 17.36 -5.15
C GLU A 342 -0.56 18.71 -5.61
N ARG A 343 0.13 19.42 -6.52
CA ARG A 343 -0.32 20.72 -6.98
C ARG A 343 -1.48 20.58 -7.94
N CYS A 344 -2.31 21.62 -7.97
CA CYS A 344 -3.27 21.77 -9.06
C CYS A 344 -2.51 21.80 -10.40
N PRO A 345 -2.94 21.01 -11.40
CA PRO A 345 -2.37 21.08 -12.73
C PRO A 345 -2.51 22.52 -13.23
N ALA A 346 -1.39 23.14 -13.62
CA ALA A 346 -1.40 24.51 -14.16
C ALA A 346 -2.09 24.61 -15.54
N TYR A 347 -2.63 23.49 -16.01
CA TYR A 347 -2.96 23.24 -17.39
C TYR A 347 -4.45 22.86 -17.58
N GLY A 348 -5.19 22.49 -16.53
CA GLY A 348 -6.61 22.16 -16.65
C GLY A 348 -7.54 23.37 -16.52
N THR A 349 -8.44 23.60 -17.49
CA THR A 349 -9.59 24.50 -17.29
C THR A 349 -10.89 23.72 -17.38
N VAL A 350 -11.94 24.23 -16.71
CA VAL A 350 -13.29 23.62 -16.79
C VAL A 350 -13.75 23.47 -18.25
N ALA A 351 -13.49 24.47 -19.09
CA ALA A 351 -13.88 24.45 -20.50
C ALA A 351 -13.14 23.38 -21.31
N ASP A 352 -11.86 23.15 -21.02
CA ASP A 352 -11.06 22.17 -21.74
C ASP A 352 -11.36 20.72 -21.30
N ALA A 353 -11.56 20.52 -20.00
CA ALA A 353 -12.10 19.27 -19.44
C ALA A 353 -13.49 18.95 -20.03
N GLN A 354 -14.37 19.96 -20.16
CA GLN A 354 -15.67 19.81 -20.81
C GLN A 354 -15.53 19.40 -22.29
N ALA A 355 -14.55 19.95 -23.02
CA ALA A 355 -14.30 19.59 -24.41
C ALA A 355 -13.86 18.12 -24.56
N TRP A 356 -13.10 17.57 -23.60
CA TRP A 356 -12.80 16.14 -23.56
C TRP A 356 -14.08 15.32 -23.38
N LEU A 357 -14.89 15.68 -22.36
CA LEU A 357 -16.11 14.96 -21.99
C LEU A 357 -17.12 14.92 -23.14
N ASP A 358 -17.41 16.07 -23.77
CA ASP A 358 -18.36 16.16 -24.87
C ASP A 358 -17.93 15.31 -26.07
N LYS A 359 -16.62 15.25 -26.35
CA LYS A 359 -16.06 14.51 -27.48
C LYS A 359 -16.08 13.01 -27.24
N VAL A 360 -15.76 12.56 -26.04
CA VAL A 360 -15.81 11.15 -25.66
C VAL A 360 -17.26 10.66 -25.56
N GLU A 361 -18.17 11.47 -25.01
CA GLU A 361 -19.60 11.20 -24.99
C GLU A 361 -20.14 11.00 -26.42
N ALA A 362 -19.80 11.90 -27.35
CA ALA A 362 -20.17 11.79 -28.76
C ALA A 362 -19.57 10.55 -29.44
N ALA A 363 -18.34 10.17 -29.10
CA ALA A 363 -17.63 9.07 -29.75
C ALA A 363 -18.11 7.68 -29.35
N PHE A 364 -18.60 7.52 -28.12
CA PHE A 364 -19.06 6.24 -27.58
C PHE A 364 -20.57 6.18 -27.35
N GLY A 365 -21.28 7.32 -27.41
CA GLY A 365 -22.72 7.39 -27.13
C GLY A 365 -23.05 7.05 -25.68
N ARG A 366 -22.11 7.29 -24.76
CA ARG A 366 -22.22 7.02 -23.33
C ARG A 366 -21.73 8.25 -22.57
N THR A 367 -22.49 8.73 -21.60
CA THR A 367 -22.04 9.78 -20.67
C THR A 367 -20.83 9.28 -19.89
N PRO A 368 -19.63 9.89 -20.04
CA PRO A 368 -18.42 9.45 -19.35
C PRO A 368 -18.56 9.57 -17.83
N VAL A 369 -17.87 8.70 -17.10
CA VAL A 369 -17.68 8.84 -15.65
C VAL A 369 -16.53 9.82 -15.42
N ILE A 370 -16.61 10.69 -14.42
CA ILE A 370 -15.48 11.50 -13.97
C ILE A 370 -14.90 10.87 -12.71
N TYR A 371 -13.65 10.46 -12.78
CA TYR A 371 -12.85 10.15 -11.60
C TYR A 371 -12.24 11.45 -11.06
N THR A 372 -12.39 11.70 -9.76
CA THR A 372 -11.78 12.87 -9.10
C THR A 372 -11.83 12.80 -7.57
N GLN A 373 -11.13 13.71 -6.90
CA GLN A 373 -11.32 14.02 -5.49
C GLN A 373 -12.18 15.28 -5.35
N LYS A 374 -13.08 15.35 -4.36
CA LYS A 374 -13.85 16.59 -4.12
C LYS A 374 -12.92 17.80 -3.90
N SER A 375 -11.86 17.61 -3.12
CA SER A 375 -10.86 18.65 -2.85
C SER A 375 -10.17 19.15 -4.11
N PHE A 376 -9.98 18.30 -5.13
CA PHE A 376 -9.44 18.72 -6.41
C PHE A 376 -10.41 19.65 -7.15
N LEU A 377 -11.70 19.32 -7.22
CA LEU A 377 -12.69 20.19 -7.85
C LEU A 377 -12.81 21.53 -7.12
N ASP A 378 -12.81 21.49 -5.78
CA ASP A 378 -12.89 22.68 -4.94
C ASP A 378 -11.67 23.59 -5.17
N ASP A 379 -10.46 23.06 -5.03
CA ASP A 379 -9.21 23.83 -5.02
C ASP A 379 -8.72 24.19 -6.42
N CYS A 380 -8.82 23.25 -7.36
CA CYS A 380 -8.18 23.35 -8.67
C CYS A 380 -9.12 23.83 -9.77
N LEU A 381 -10.43 23.57 -9.63
CA LEU A 381 -11.45 23.97 -10.61
C LEU A 381 -12.49 24.94 -10.05
N GLY A 382 -12.20 25.55 -8.90
CA GLY A 382 -13.00 26.63 -8.31
C GLY A 382 -14.40 26.20 -7.90
N SER A 383 -14.55 24.98 -7.38
CA SER A 383 -15.84 24.41 -6.96
C SER A 383 -16.88 24.40 -8.09
N THR A 384 -16.42 24.09 -9.31
CA THR A 384 -17.27 24.10 -10.51
C THR A 384 -18.46 23.15 -10.39
N THR A 385 -19.64 23.62 -10.79
CA THR A 385 -20.84 22.78 -10.93
C THR A 385 -21.06 22.30 -12.36
N ALA A 386 -20.14 22.62 -13.29
CA ALA A 386 -20.28 22.26 -14.71
C ALA A 386 -20.39 20.75 -14.93
N PHE A 387 -19.84 19.95 -14.00
CA PHE A 387 -19.79 18.51 -14.10
C PHE A 387 -20.92 17.77 -13.39
N ALA A 388 -21.90 18.49 -12.82
CA ALA A 388 -22.97 17.92 -12.01
C ALA A 388 -23.85 16.84 -12.69
N ARG A 389 -23.85 16.78 -14.04
CA ARG A 389 -24.60 15.77 -14.79
C ARG A 389 -23.89 14.43 -14.94
N TYR A 390 -22.58 14.40 -14.74
CA TYR A 390 -21.77 13.21 -15.03
C TYR A 390 -21.78 12.26 -13.82
N PRO A 391 -21.80 10.94 -14.06
CA PRO A 391 -21.46 9.95 -13.04
C PRO A 391 -20.10 10.25 -12.43
N LEU A 392 -19.95 10.04 -11.12
CA LEU A 392 -18.71 10.32 -10.38
C LEU A 392 -18.10 9.04 -9.82
N GLN A 393 -16.82 8.82 -10.08
CA GLN A 393 -15.96 7.94 -9.28
C GLN A 393 -15.17 8.85 -8.33
N LEU A 394 -15.50 8.83 -7.05
CA LEU A 394 -14.87 9.72 -6.07
C LEU A 394 -13.75 8.99 -5.33
N ALA A 395 -12.57 9.58 -5.28
CA ALA A 395 -11.48 9.12 -4.43
C ALA A 395 -11.54 9.79 -3.05
N ASP A 396 -11.62 8.98 -2.00
CA ASP A 396 -11.48 9.42 -0.60
C ASP A 396 -11.13 8.23 0.29
N TYR A 397 -9.89 8.19 0.80
CA TYR A 397 -9.36 7.02 1.51
C TYR A 397 -9.53 7.12 3.02
N ARG A 398 -10.23 8.14 3.52
CA ARG A 398 -10.42 8.31 4.96
C ARG A 398 -11.25 7.16 5.52
N ARG A 399 -10.69 6.44 6.49
CA ARG A 399 -11.37 5.34 7.18
C ARG A 399 -12.54 5.80 8.07
N SER A 400 -12.58 7.08 8.41
CA SER A 400 -13.59 7.68 9.28
C SER A 400 -14.93 7.99 8.57
N ILE A 401 -14.99 7.84 7.25
CA ILE A 401 -16.20 8.12 6.47
C ILE A 401 -16.90 6.84 6.03
N THR A 402 -18.22 6.90 5.93
CA THR A 402 -19.08 5.81 5.40
C THR A 402 -19.57 6.08 3.99
N GLN A 403 -19.29 7.27 3.46
CA GLN A 403 -19.55 7.71 2.10
C GLN A 403 -18.65 8.91 1.75
N PRO A 404 -18.19 9.05 0.50
CA PRO A 404 -17.39 10.19 0.08
C PRO A 404 -18.25 11.47 0.03
N PRO A 405 -17.65 12.64 0.30
CA PRO A 405 -18.36 13.92 0.17
C PRO A 405 -18.64 14.22 -1.31
N VAL A 406 -19.88 14.59 -1.61
CA VAL A 406 -20.32 14.81 -3.00
C VAL A 406 -19.99 16.22 -3.51
N PRO A 407 -19.49 16.31 -4.75
CA PRO A 407 -19.55 17.43 -5.69
C PRO A 407 -20.53 18.57 -5.42
N ASP A 408 -20.14 19.84 -5.41
CA ASP A 408 -21.13 20.92 -5.52
C ASP A 408 -21.96 20.77 -6.81
N GLY A 409 -23.28 20.91 -6.69
CA GLY A 409 -24.23 20.69 -7.78
C GLY A 409 -24.55 19.23 -8.10
N SER A 410 -23.70 18.28 -7.68
CA SER A 410 -23.98 16.85 -7.82
C SER A 410 -24.88 16.36 -6.68
N THR A 411 -25.69 15.34 -6.94
CA THR A 411 -26.62 14.79 -5.93
C THR A 411 -26.20 13.44 -5.38
N THR A 412 -25.29 12.75 -6.09
CA THR A 412 -24.83 11.40 -5.74
C THR A 412 -23.47 11.12 -6.39
N TRP A 413 -22.93 9.95 -6.10
CA TRP A 413 -21.73 9.37 -6.70
C TRP A 413 -22.05 7.96 -7.20
N THR A 414 -21.28 7.46 -8.14
CA THR A 414 -21.49 6.16 -8.82
C THR A 414 -20.51 5.11 -8.32
N MET A 415 -19.24 5.48 -8.17
CA MET A 415 -18.19 4.63 -7.64
C MET A 415 -17.42 5.41 -6.56
N TRP A 416 -16.86 4.70 -5.59
CA TRP A 416 -16.01 5.25 -4.55
C TRP A 416 -14.72 4.44 -4.48
N GLN A 417 -13.62 5.08 -4.87
CA GLN A 417 -12.28 4.56 -4.67
C GLN A 417 -11.89 4.85 -3.22
N TYR A 418 -11.92 3.81 -2.39
CA TYR A 418 -11.78 3.93 -0.94
C TYR A 418 -10.37 3.59 -0.46
N THR A 419 -9.51 3.08 -1.34
CA THR A 419 -8.10 2.81 -1.09
C THR A 419 -7.32 2.68 -2.39
N ASP A 420 -6.04 2.97 -2.33
CA ASP A 420 -4.99 2.69 -3.32
C ASP A 420 -4.17 1.42 -3.02
N ALA A 421 -4.55 0.68 -1.97
CA ALA A 421 -3.77 -0.39 -1.36
C ALA A 421 -4.49 -1.74 -1.37
N ALA A 422 -5.49 -1.95 -2.23
CA ALA A 422 -6.24 -3.20 -2.29
C ALA A 422 -5.43 -4.29 -3.00
N LEU A 423 -5.35 -5.46 -2.40
CA LEU A 423 -4.72 -6.65 -2.98
C LEU A 423 -5.79 -7.71 -3.19
N PHE A 424 -6.05 -8.03 -4.45
CA PHE A 424 -7.03 -9.03 -4.85
C PHE A 424 -6.32 -10.33 -5.29
N PRO A 425 -6.93 -11.51 -5.08
CA PRO A 425 -6.49 -12.72 -5.73
C PRO A 425 -6.31 -12.51 -7.25
N GLY A 426 -5.15 -12.88 -7.77
CA GLY A 426 -4.78 -12.70 -9.18
C GLY A 426 -3.90 -11.48 -9.48
N LEU A 427 -3.74 -10.56 -8.52
CA LEU A 427 -2.78 -9.45 -8.61
C LEU A 427 -1.50 -9.76 -7.83
N GLN A 428 -0.38 -9.23 -8.32
CA GLN A 428 0.95 -9.36 -7.68
C GLN A 428 1.45 -8.04 -7.07
N ALA A 429 0.69 -6.96 -7.24
CA ALA A 429 0.92 -5.66 -6.62
C ALA A 429 -0.43 -5.05 -6.22
N PRO A 430 -0.47 -4.17 -5.21
CA PRO A 430 -1.68 -3.47 -4.82
C PRO A 430 -2.27 -2.69 -6.01
N ALA A 431 -3.59 -2.74 -6.12
CA ALA A 431 -4.43 -1.90 -6.95
C ALA A 431 -5.27 -0.98 -6.05
N THR A 432 -6.10 -0.16 -6.67
CA THR A 432 -7.14 0.55 -5.93
C THR A 432 -8.27 -0.40 -5.56
N GLY A 433 -8.99 -0.07 -4.49
CA GLY A 433 -10.25 -0.69 -4.13
C GLY A 433 -11.39 0.28 -4.39
N ASP A 434 -12.37 -0.16 -5.18
CA ASP A 434 -13.56 0.60 -5.49
C ASP A 434 -14.82 -0.10 -4.98
N VAL A 435 -15.84 0.68 -4.63
CA VAL A 435 -17.20 0.19 -4.44
C VAL A 435 -18.20 0.92 -5.32
N PHE A 436 -19.24 0.22 -5.75
CA PHE A 436 -20.31 0.80 -6.55
C PHE A 436 -21.52 1.18 -5.69
N ASN A 437 -22.07 2.36 -5.94
CA ASN A 437 -23.26 2.88 -5.25
C ASN A 437 -24.55 2.37 -5.90
N GLY A 438 -24.92 1.13 -5.59
CA GLY A 438 -26.18 0.55 -6.06
C GLY A 438 -26.23 -0.96 -5.97
N THR A 439 -27.22 -1.54 -6.62
CA THR A 439 -27.41 -2.99 -6.71
C THR A 439 -26.64 -3.58 -7.88
N GLN A 440 -26.48 -4.92 -7.92
CA GLN A 440 -25.95 -5.59 -9.11
C GLN A 440 -26.75 -5.24 -10.38
N ALA A 441 -28.09 -5.10 -10.27
CA ALA A 441 -28.93 -4.72 -11.41
C ALA A 441 -28.67 -3.29 -11.90
N ASP A 442 -28.24 -2.39 -11.02
CA ASP A 442 -27.80 -1.04 -11.40
C ASP A 442 -26.46 -1.10 -12.15
N LEU A 443 -25.49 -1.88 -11.64
CA LEU A 443 -24.21 -2.10 -12.33
C LEU A 443 -24.41 -2.75 -13.70
N ASP A 444 -25.24 -3.79 -13.78
CA ASP A 444 -25.54 -4.49 -15.02
C ASP A 444 -26.19 -3.55 -16.05
N ARG A 445 -27.12 -2.68 -15.61
CA ARG A 445 -27.65 -1.62 -16.48
C ARG A 445 -26.57 -0.66 -16.94
N LEU A 446 -25.69 -0.21 -16.04
CA LEU A 446 -24.56 0.66 -16.40
C LEU A 446 -23.59 -0.03 -17.36
N ALA A 447 -23.45 -1.36 -17.29
CA ALA A 447 -22.58 -2.14 -18.16
C ALA A 447 -23.29 -2.69 -19.41
N ASN A 448 -24.52 -2.28 -19.72
CA ASN A 448 -25.34 -2.84 -20.81
C ASN A 448 -25.50 -4.37 -20.75
N ARG A 449 -25.45 -4.97 -19.56
CA ARG A 449 -25.76 -6.38 -19.32
C ARG A 449 -27.27 -6.50 -19.15
N GLY A 450 -27.91 -7.32 -19.99
CA GLY A 450 -29.35 -7.53 -19.90
C GLY A 450 -29.76 -8.19 -18.57
N THR A 451 -30.95 -7.86 -18.08
CA THR A 451 -31.57 -8.51 -16.91
C THR A 451 -31.97 -9.95 -17.27
N GLY A 452 -31.06 -10.92 -17.21
CA GLY A 452 -31.40 -12.26 -17.70
C GLY A 452 -30.33 -13.34 -17.55
N LEU A 453 -29.82 -13.55 -16.33
CA LEU A 453 -29.27 -14.84 -15.90
C LEU A 453 -29.66 -15.08 -14.44
N THR A 454 -30.96 -15.26 -14.20
CA THR A 454 -31.37 -16.10 -13.07
C THR A 454 -30.95 -17.52 -13.42
N ALA A 455 -30.06 -18.10 -12.62
CA ALA A 455 -29.79 -19.52 -12.66
C ALA A 455 -31.13 -20.27 -12.54
N ALA A 456 -31.44 -21.11 -13.53
CA ALA A 456 -32.57 -22.03 -13.41
C ALA A 456 -32.32 -22.95 -12.20
N PRO A 457 -33.31 -23.18 -11.32
CA PRO A 457 -33.14 -24.15 -10.24
C PRO A 457 -33.01 -25.56 -10.84
N PRO A 458 -32.23 -26.46 -10.20
CA PRO A 458 -32.04 -27.81 -10.71
C PRO A 458 -33.38 -28.59 -10.69
N GLU A 459 -33.66 -29.30 -11.78
CA GLU A 459 -34.77 -30.29 -11.86
C GLU A 459 -34.53 -31.52 -10.96
#